data_AF-Q3Y9S8-F1
#
_entry.id   AF-Q3Y9S8-F1
#
_cell.length_a   1.000
_cell.length_b   1.000
_cell.length_c   1.000
_cell.angle_alpha   90.00
_cell.angle_beta   90.00
_cell.angle_gamma   90.00
#
_symmetry.space_group_name_H-M   'P 1'
#
loop_
_entity.id
_entity.type
_entity.pdbx_description
1 polymer ?
#
loop_
_entity_poly.entity_id
_entity_poly.type
_entity_poly.pdbx_seq_one_letter_code
_entity_poly.pdbx_strand_id
1 'polypeptide(L)'
;TTKPKLGLSARNYGRVVYEALRGGLDFTKDDENINSQPFMRWRDRWLFVMEAVNRAMAHTGEIKGHYLNVTAATMEDMYERAEFARQLGSVIIMVDLTVGYTALSSLSRWARKNGMLLHLHRAGHSTFTRQKSHGVSFRVLAKWLRMLGVDHVHAGTAVGKLEG
;
A
#
# COMPACT_ATOMS: atom_id res chain seq x y z
N THR A 1 -4.02 -5.04 -7.14
CA THR A 1 -2.60 -4.69 -7.33
C THR A 1 -2.33 -4.46 -8.79
N THR A 2 -1.69 -3.36 -9.16
CA THR A 2 -1.36 -3.05 -10.56
C THR A 2 -0.31 -4.02 -11.11
N LYS A 3 -0.38 -4.36 -12.40
CA LYS A 3 0.54 -5.27 -13.10
C LYS A 3 0.98 -4.68 -14.46
N PRO A 4 2.18 -5.04 -14.99
CA PRO A 4 3.20 -5.92 -14.40
C PRO A 4 3.75 -5.34 -13.09
N LYS A 5 4.39 -6.21 -12.31
CA LYS A 5 4.87 -5.87 -10.96
C LYS A 5 5.81 -4.66 -10.95
N LEU A 6 6.73 -4.58 -11.92
CA LEU A 6 7.64 -3.45 -12.16
C LEU A 6 7.63 -3.06 -13.65
N GLY A 7 8.11 -1.86 -13.97
CA GLY A 7 8.44 -1.45 -15.34
C GLY A 7 7.41 -0.60 -16.06
N LEU A 8 6.25 -0.32 -15.45
CA LEU A 8 5.31 0.67 -15.99
C LEU A 8 5.83 2.10 -15.77
N SER A 9 5.62 2.97 -16.74
CA SER A 9 5.78 4.42 -16.56
C SER A 9 4.63 5.00 -15.73
N ALA A 10 4.85 6.17 -15.12
CA ALA A 10 3.85 6.85 -14.28
C ALA A 10 2.50 7.05 -14.99
N ARG A 11 2.53 7.50 -16.25
CA ARG A 11 1.32 7.72 -17.06
C ARG A 11 0.56 6.42 -17.34
N ASN A 12 1.27 5.37 -17.73
CA ASN A 12 0.63 4.06 -17.98
C ASN A 12 0.08 3.46 -16.70
N TYR A 13 0.75 3.68 -15.57
CA TYR A 13 0.27 3.27 -14.26
C TYR A 13 -1.07 3.92 -13.91
N GLY A 14 -1.18 5.24 -14.06
CA GLY A 14 -2.43 5.98 -13.88
C GLY A 14 -3.55 5.47 -14.80
N ARG A 15 -3.24 5.15 -16.05
CA ARG A 15 -4.22 4.54 -16.98
C ARG A 15 -4.76 3.21 -16.45
N VAL A 16 -3.90 2.31 -16.00
CA VAL A 16 -4.33 1.02 -15.44
C VAL A 16 -5.21 1.22 -14.20
N VAL A 17 -4.84 2.18 -13.33
CA VAL A 17 -5.65 2.53 -12.15
C VAL A 17 -7.02 3.04 -12.55
N TYR A 18 -7.11 3.96 -13.52
CA TYR A 18 -8.39 4.50 -13.99
C TYR A 18 -9.32 3.41 -14.50
N GLU A 19 -8.85 2.57 -15.42
CA GLU A 19 -9.68 1.50 -16.02
C GLU A 19 -10.17 0.51 -14.97
N ALA A 20 -9.31 0.13 -14.03
CA ALA A 20 -9.66 -0.82 -12.98
C ALA A 20 -10.69 -0.25 -11.99
N LEU A 21 -10.54 1.01 -11.58
CA LEU A 21 -11.49 1.67 -10.67
C LEU A 21 -12.83 1.96 -11.33
N ARG A 22 -12.79 2.49 -12.57
CA ARG A 22 -13.98 2.67 -13.41
C ARG A 22 -14.70 1.35 -13.65
N GLY A 23 -13.96 0.27 -13.82
CA GLY A 23 -14.49 -1.08 -14.03
C GLY A 23 -15.17 -1.71 -12.81
N GLY A 24 -15.19 -1.01 -11.67
CA GLY A 24 -15.94 -1.42 -10.48
C GLY A 24 -15.10 -1.79 -9.26
N LEU A 25 -13.76 -1.71 -9.33
CA LEU A 25 -12.96 -1.88 -8.11
C LEU A 25 -13.08 -0.64 -7.21
N ASP A 26 -13.24 -0.84 -5.90
CA ASP A 26 -13.17 0.25 -4.92
C ASP A 26 -11.75 0.80 -4.81
N PHE A 27 -10.80 -0.13 -4.77
CA PHE A 27 -9.39 0.18 -4.58
C PHE A 27 -8.51 -0.59 -5.56
N THR A 28 -7.47 0.10 -6.00
CA THR A 28 -6.25 -0.51 -6.54
C THR A 28 -5.10 -0.29 -5.57
N LYS A 29 -3.93 -0.89 -5.83
CA LYS A 29 -2.77 -0.75 -4.95
C LYS A 29 -1.46 -0.86 -5.68
N ASP A 30 -0.47 -0.15 -5.17
CA ASP A 30 0.92 -0.39 -5.50
C ASP A 30 1.32 -1.84 -5.18
N ASP A 31 2.22 -2.39 -5.99
CA ASP A 31 2.90 -3.64 -5.64
C ASP A 31 3.95 -3.35 -4.56
N GLU A 32 4.31 -4.34 -3.73
CA GLU A 32 5.18 -4.08 -2.56
C GLU A 32 6.60 -3.66 -2.92
N ASN A 33 7.00 -3.83 -4.17
CA ASN A 33 8.30 -3.38 -4.66
C ASN A 33 8.21 -2.16 -5.59
N ILE A 34 7.02 -1.55 -5.74
CA ILE A 34 6.83 -0.26 -6.41
C ILE A 34 7.02 0.85 -5.37
N ASN A 35 8.21 1.46 -5.37
CA ASN A 35 8.56 2.56 -4.46
C ASN A 35 8.88 3.78 -5.32
N SER A 36 10.16 3.99 -5.62
CA SER A 36 10.64 5.02 -6.56
C SER A 36 11.84 4.49 -7.32
N GLN A 37 11.62 4.08 -8.56
CA GLN A 37 12.64 3.47 -9.41
C GLN A 37 12.92 4.35 -10.63
N PRO A 38 14.03 4.15 -11.36
CA PRO A 38 14.36 4.95 -12.54
C PRO A 38 13.25 4.99 -13.61
N PHE A 39 12.51 3.90 -13.79
CA PHE A 39 11.41 3.83 -14.75
C PHE A 39 10.13 4.58 -14.29
N MET A 40 10.02 4.91 -13.00
CA MET A 40 8.84 5.56 -12.42
C MET A 40 9.17 6.15 -11.04
N ARG A 41 9.41 7.46 -11.00
CA ARG A 41 9.55 8.19 -9.73
C ARG A 41 8.20 8.29 -9.03
N TRP A 42 8.22 8.19 -7.69
CA TRP A 42 7.01 8.09 -6.89
C TRP A 42 6.07 9.30 -7.07
N ARG A 43 6.62 10.52 -7.10
CA ARG A 43 5.84 11.75 -7.23
C ARG A 43 5.05 11.81 -8.54
N ASP A 44 5.70 11.49 -9.66
CA ASP A 44 5.04 11.45 -10.97
C ASP A 44 3.94 10.40 -11.00
N ARG A 45 4.19 9.20 -10.46
CA ARG A 45 3.19 8.12 -10.37
C ARG A 45 1.94 8.62 -9.65
N TRP A 46 2.12 9.24 -8.50
CA TRP A 46 1.00 9.62 -7.65
C TRP A 46 0.14 10.72 -8.25
N LEU A 47 0.74 11.67 -8.98
CA LEU A 47 -0.04 12.68 -9.71
C LEU A 47 -0.96 12.06 -10.76
N PHE A 48 -0.43 11.16 -11.60
CA PHE A 48 -1.24 10.44 -12.59
C PHE A 48 -2.28 9.50 -11.95
N VAL A 49 -1.93 8.87 -10.83
CA VAL A 49 -2.83 7.97 -10.09
C VAL A 49 -3.96 8.76 -9.43
N MET A 50 -3.70 9.91 -8.83
CA MET A 50 -4.74 10.70 -8.19
C MET A 50 -5.66 11.38 -9.22
N GLU A 51 -5.14 11.77 -10.38
CA GLU A 51 -6.00 12.15 -11.52
C GLU A 51 -6.93 10.99 -11.91
N ALA A 52 -6.38 9.77 -12.03
CA ALA A 52 -7.15 8.58 -12.37
C ALA A 52 -8.23 8.23 -11.32
N VAL A 53 -7.90 8.30 -10.04
CA VAL A 53 -8.84 8.09 -8.93
C VAL A 53 -9.99 9.09 -9.01
N ASN A 54 -9.67 10.39 -9.10
CA ASN A 54 -10.69 11.44 -9.16
C ASN A 54 -11.59 11.31 -10.39
N ARG A 55 -11.01 10.97 -11.55
CA ARG A 55 -11.78 10.71 -12.77
C ARG A 55 -12.68 9.49 -12.66
N ALA A 56 -12.24 8.42 -11.99
CA ALA A 56 -13.07 7.24 -11.75
C ALA A 56 -14.22 7.55 -10.78
N MET A 57 -13.95 8.32 -9.71
CA MET A 57 -14.98 8.79 -8.78
C MET A 57 -16.04 9.64 -9.49
N ALA A 58 -15.62 10.61 -10.30
CA ALA A 58 -16.53 11.46 -11.06
C ALA A 58 -17.38 10.66 -12.06
N HIS A 59 -16.85 9.56 -12.61
CA HIS A 59 -17.57 8.70 -13.56
C HIS A 59 -18.56 7.76 -12.89
N THR A 60 -18.24 7.26 -11.70
CA THR A 60 -19.02 6.21 -11.02
C THR A 60 -19.96 6.74 -9.95
N GLY A 61 -19.68 7.93 -9.39
CA GLY A 61 -20.38 8.45 -8.21
C GLY A 61 -19.99 7.76 -6.90
N GLU A 62 -19.00 6.87 -6.93
CA GLU A 62 -18.55 6.10 -5.78
C GLU A 62 -17.21 6.63 -5.24
N ILE A 63 -16.94 6.39 -3.95
CA ILE A 63 -15.62 6.66 -3.37
C ILE A 63 -14.64 5.61 -3.89
N LYS A 64 -13.51 6.08 -4.45
CA LYS A 64 -12.44 5.22 -4.98
C LYS A 64 -11.11 5.59 -4.35
N GLY A 65 -10.14 4.68 -4.43
CA GLY A 65 -8.79 4.99 -3.98
C GLY A 65 -7.69 4.11 -4.58
N HIS A 66 -6.46 4.48 -4.27
CA HIS A 66 -5.28 3.71 -4.62
C HIS A 66 -4.33 3.67 -3.44
N TYR A 67 -3.86 2.49 -3.04
CA TYR A 67 -2.91 2.41 -1.92
C TYR A 67 -1.54 2.88 -2.40
N LEU A 68 -1.23 4.17 -2.15
CA LEU A 68 0.06 4.78 -2.52
C LEU A 68 1.16 4.22 -1.60
N ASN A 69 2.17 3.55 -2.16
CA ASN A 69 3.22 2.93 -1.35
C ASN A 69 4.22 3.96 -0.83
N VAL A 70 4.19 4.20 0.48
CA VAL A 70 5.09 5.15 1.17
C VAL A 70 6.40 4.50 1.62
N THR A 71 6.57 3.18 1.47
CA THR A 71 7.80 2.47 1.83
C THR A 71 9.04 3.14 1.22
N ALA A 72 9.97 3.56 2.07
CA ALA A 72 11.23 4.20 1.69
C ALA A 72 12.38 3.74 2.58
N ALA A 73 13.60 4.18 2.29
CA ALA A 73 14.80 3.76 3.01
C ALA A 73 14.92 4.39 4.40
N THR A 74 14.39 5.60 4.56
CA THR A 74 14.46 6.40 5.80
C THR A 74 13.07 6.81 6.27
N MET A 75 12.94 7.16 7.54
CA MET A 75 11.68 7.66 8.10
C MET A 75 11.30 9.02 7.50
N GLU A 76 12.30 9.84 7.20
CA GLU A 76 12.16 11.16 6.59
C GLU A 76 11.51 11.04 5.21
N ASP A 77 12.02 10.15 4.36
CA ASP A 77 11.46 9.89 3.03
C ASP A 77 10.04 9.30 3.12
N MET A 78 9.79 8.42 4.11
CA MET A 78 8.45 7.86 4.33
C MET A 78 7.45 8.94 4.74
N TYR A 79 7.85 9.89 5.58
CA TYR A 79 7.00 11.00 5.98
C TYR A 79 6.80 12.03 4.88
N GLU A 80 7.83 12.33 4.08
CA GLU A 80 7.69 13.18 2.89
C GLU A 80 6.61 12.63 1.95
N ARG A 81 6.68 11.31 1.71
CA ARG A 81 5.69 10.57 0.93
C ARG A 81 4.32 10.60 1.58
N ALA A 82 4.19 10.25 2.86
CA ALA A 82 2.90 10.25 3.53
C ALA A 82 2.22 11.63 3.50
N GLU A 83 3.00 12.69 3.73
CA GLU A 83 2.53 14.07 3.70
C GLU A 83 2.11 14.49 2.29
N PHE A 84 2.86 14.13 1.25
CA PHE A 84 2.44 14.42 -0.11
C PHE A 84 1.16 13.67 -0.50
N ALA A 85 0.99 12.41 -0.06
CA ALA A 85 -0.25 11.66 -0.29
C ALA A 85 -1.47 12.36 0.35
N ARG A 86 -1.29 12.91 1.56
CA ARG A 86 -2.31 13.70 2.25
C ARG A 86 -2.63 14.99 1.50
N GLN A 87 -1.61 15.71 1.02
CA GLN A 87 -1.78 16.95 0.25
C GLN A 87 -2.53 16.71 -1.08
N LEU A 88 -2.34 15.55 -1.70
CA LEU A 88 -3.08 15.15 -2.89
C LEU A 88 -4.53 14.70 -2.61
N GLY A 89 -4.92 14.58 -1.33
CA GLY A 89 -6.25 14.11 -0.94
C GLY A 89 -6.45 12.60 -1.05
N SER A 90 -5.38 11.79 -1.01
CA SER A 90 -5.54 10.33 -0.93
C SER A 90 -6.24 9.94 0.37
N VAL A 91 -7.13 8.95 0.29
CA VAL A 91 -7.82 8.39 1.47
C VAL A 91 -7.02 7.26 2.14
N ILE A 92 -6.00 6.73 1.44
CA ILE A 92 -5.27 5.53 1.87
C ILE A 92 -3.82 5.54 1.37
N ILE A 93 -2.91 5.06 2.22
CA ILE A 93 -1.52 4.74 1.88
C ILE A 93 -1.23 3.27 2.21
N MET A 94 -0.15 2.73 1.65
CA MET A 94 0.39 1.45 2.07
C MET A 94 1.86 1.50 2.48
N VAL A 95 2.23 0.56 3.34
CA VAL A 95 3.60 0.34 3.79
C VAL A 95 3.91 -1.16 3.83
N ASP A 96 5.16 -1.51 3.65
CA ASP A 96 5.64 -2.89 3.67
C ASP A 96 6.23 -3.24 5.04
N LEU A 97 5.94 -4.43 5.55
CA LEU A 97 6.45 -4.92 6.85
C LEU A 97 7.98 -4.84 6.98
N THR A 98 8.70 -4.85 5.87
CA THR A 98 10.17 -4.75 5.81
C THR A 98 10.73 -3.44 6.37
N VAL A 99 9.92 -2.39 6.55
CA VAL A 99 10.36 -1.15 7.23
C VAL A 99 10.58 -1.35 8.73
N GLY A 100 10.08 -2.45 9.30
CA GLY A 100 10.22 -2.77 10.72
C GLY A 100 9.20 -2.11 11.64
N TYR A 101 9.14 -2.58 12.88
CA TYR A 101 8.08 -2.21 13.82
C TYR A 101 8.16 -0.76 14.32
N THR A 102 9.37 -0.21 14.46
CA THR A 102 9.56 1.19 14.89
C THR A 102 9.00 2.17 13.86
N ALA A 103 9.34 1.98 12.58
CA ALA A 103 8.81 2.79 11.50
C ALA A 103 7.29 2.65 11.36
N LEU A 104 6.78 1.42 11.49
CA LEU A 104 5.34 1.14 11.44
C LEU A 104 4.57 1.79 12.60
N SER A 105 5.12 1.77 13.81
CA SER A 105 4.54 2.45 14.98
C SER A 105 4.48 3.97 14.77
N SER A 106 5.55 4.56 14.24
CA SER A 106 5.60 5.98 13.88
C SER A 106 4.56 6.34 12.82
N LEU A 107 4.49 5.56 11.73
CA LEU A 107 3.58 5.81 10.62
C LEU A 107 2.10 5.60 10.99
N SER A 108 1.77 4.59 11.79
CA SER A 108 0.39 4.37 12.27
C SER A 108 -0.11 5.49 13.18
N ARG A 109 0.75 6.04 14.04
CA ARG A 109 0.44 7.24 14.83
C ARG A 109 0.22 8.45 13.95
N TRP A 110 1.05 8.63 12.92
CA TRP A 110 0.87 9.68 11.93
C TRP A 110 -0.45 9.52 11.16
N ALA A 111 -0.77 8.30 10.72
CA ALA A 111 -1.99 8.00 9.96
C ALA A 111 -3.24 8.34 10.78
N ARG A 112 -3.28 7.95 12.05
CA ARG A 112 -4.35 8.29 13.00
C ARG A 112 -4.51 9.79 13.20
N LYS A 113 -3.41 10.54 13.34
CA LYS A 113 -3.44 12.00 13.50
C LYS A 113 -3.96 12.72 12.26
N ASN A 114 -3.76 12.13 11.08
CA ASN A 114 -4.08 12.75 9.79
C ASN A 114 -5.33 12.16 9.11
N GLY A 115 -6.07 11.28 9.77
CA GLY A 115 -7.27 10.64 9.21
C GLY A 115 -6.98 9.78 7.96
N MET A 116 -5.78 9.21 7.86
CA MET A 116 -5.33 8.42 6.71
C MET A 116 -5.51 6.92 7.00
N LEU A 117 -6.09 6.17 6.07
CA LEU A 117 -6.11 4.70 6.17
C LEU A 117 -4.71 4.14 5.89
N LEU A 118 -4.28 3.18 6.72
CA LEU A 118 -2.97 2.54 6.63
C LEU A 118 -3.09 1.06 6.27
N HIS A 119 -2.75 0.73 5.03
CA HIS A 119 -2.63 -0.65 4.57
C HIS A 119 -1.22 -1.20 4.79
N LEU A 120 -1.11 -2.38 5.42
CA LEU A 120 0.15 -3.08 5.59
C LEU A 120 0.24 -4.27 4.63
N HIS A 121 1.25 -4.22 3.76
CA HIS A 121 1.69 -5.40 3.02
C HIS A 121 2.69 -6.20 3.87
N ARG A 122 2.46 -7.50 4.03
CA ARG A 122 3.27 -8.36 4.90
C ARG A 122 4.58 -8.86 4.27
N ALA A 123 5.22 -8.07 3.40
CA ALA A 123 6.44 -8.48 2.69
C ALA A 123 7.49 -9.05 3.67
N GLY A 124 8.09 -10.18 3.32
CA GLY A 124 9.08 -10.86 4.16
C GLY A 124 8.53 -11.76 5.26
N HIS A 125 7.24 -11.72 5.60
CA HIS A 125 6.73 -12.49 6.75
C HIS A 125 6.99 -14.01 6.67
N SER A 126 6.91 -14.61 5.48
CA SER A 126 7.05 -16.06 5.31
C SER A 126 8.46 -16.58 5.61
N THR A 127 9.47 -15.71 5.77
CA THR A 127 10.82 -16.14 6.17
C THR A 127 10.83 -16.71 7.59
N PHE A 128 9.91 -16.29 8.45
CA PHE A 128 9.80 -16.75 9.84
C PHE A 128 8.39 -17.20 10.25
N THR A 129 7.39 -17.12 9.37
CA THR A 129 6.00 -17.53 9.69
C THR A 129 5.53 -18.82 9.00
N ARG A 130 6.39 -19.42 8.15
CA ARG A 130 6.01 -20.54 7.28
C ARG A 130 6.20 -21.92 7.92
N GLN A 131 7.37 -22.17 8.50
CA GLN A 131 7.71 -23.51 8.96
C GLN A 131 6.97 -23.84 10.27
N LYS A 132 6.35 -25.01 10.34
CA LYS A 132 5.61 -25.45 11.54
C LYS A 132 6.53 -25.68 12.74
N SER A 133 7.77 -26.09 12.49
CA SER A 133 8.73 -26.49 13.52
C SER A 133 9.52 -25.32 14.12
N HIS A 134 9.57 -24.16 13.45
CA HIS A 134 10.42 -23.05 13.88
C HIS A 134 9.92 -21.70 13.34
N GLY A 135 9.99 -20.66 14.17
CA GLY A 135 9.62 -19.29 13.83
C GLY A 135 8.49 -18.74 14.69
N VAL A 136 7.69 -17.84 14.12
CA VAL A 136 6.55 -17.19 14.78
C VAL A 136 5.31 -17.42 13.95
N SER A 137 4.24 -17.97 14.53
CA SER A 137 2.98 -18.11 13.80
C SER A 137 2.47 -16.75 13.31
N PHE A 138 1.95 -16.69 12.08
CA PHE A 138 1.33 -15.47 11.54
C PHE A 138 0.19 -14.94 12.44
N ARG A 139 -0.47 -15.81 13.22
CA ARG A 139 -1.51 -15.43 14.18
C ARG A 139 -0.97 -14.50 15.28
N VAL A 140 0.27 -14.70 15.72
CA VAL A 140 0.94 -13.84 16.70
C VAL A 140 1.33 -12.51 16.06
N LEU A 141 1.93 -12.57 14.86
CA LEU A 141 2.26 -11.37 14.10
C LEU A 141 1.01 -10.49 13.85
N ALA A 142 -0.12 -11.09 13.46
CA ALA A 142 -1.37 -10.36 13.26
C ALA A 142 -1.85 -9.61 14.51
N LYS A 143 -1.68 -10.17 15.71
CA LYS A 143 -1.98 -9.48 16.97
C LYS A 143 -1.07 -8.28 17.18
N TRP A 144 0.23 -8.42 16.93
CA TRP A 144 1.19 -7.31 17.04
C TRP A 144 0.86 -6.19 16.07
N LEU A 145 0.55 -6.52 14.82
CA LEU A 145 0.21 -5.54 13.79
C LEU A 145 -1.10 -4.81 14.12
N ARG A 146 -2.09 -5.51 14.69
CA ARG A 146 -3.31 -4.89 15.22
C ARG A 146 -3.02 -3.93 16.36
N MET A 147 -2.14 -4.29 17.29
CA MET A 147 -1.73 -3.40 18.40
C MET A 147 -0.93 -2.19 17.93
N LEU A 148 -0.08 -2.36 16.90
CA LEU A 148 0.62 -1.26 16.24
C LEU A 148 -0.37 -0.31 15.53
N GLY A 149 -1.56 -0.80 15.16
CA GLY A 149 -2.65 0.03 14.69
C GLY A 149 -2.67 0.26 13.18
N VAL A 150 -2.34 -0.77 12.39
CA VAL A 150 -2.63 -0.79 10.95
C VAL A 150 -4.10 -1.12 10.72
N ASP A 151 -4.70 -0.57 9.66
CA ASP A 151 -6.12 -0.76 9.36
C ASP A 151 -6.34 -2.02 8.51
N HIS A 152 -5.43 -2.29 7.57
CA HIS A 152 -5.45 -3.51 6.76
C HIS A 152 -4.14 -4.30 6.92
N VAL A 153 -4.25 -5.63 6.92
CA VAL A 153 -3.10 -6.53 6.76
C VAL A 153 -3.48 -7.69 5.85
N HIS A 154 -2.59 -8.07 4.94
CA HIS A 154 -2.75 -9.29 4.15
C HIS A 154 -2.83 -10.51 5.08
N ALA A 155 -3.89 -11.31 5.02
CA ALA A 155 -4.10 -12.44 5.95
C ALA A 155 -4.02 -13.83 5.28
N GLY A 156 -3.81 -13.91 3.97
CA GLY A 156 -3.87 -15.15 3.20
C GLY A 156 -5.24 -15.37 2.59
N THR A 157 -5.30 -16.29 1.64
CA THR A 157 -6.51 -16.63 0.90
C THR A 157 -6.54 -18.14 0.76
N ALA A 158 -7.57 -18.81 1.30
CA ALA A 158 -7.64 -20.27 1.36
C ALA A 158 -7.42 -20.96 0.00
N VAL A 159 -7.80 -20.30 -1.10
CA VAL A 159 -7.76 -20.84 -2.47
C VAL A 159 -6.76 -20.10 -3.38
N GLY A 160 -5.95 -19.21 -2.82
CA GLY A 160 -5.02 -18.41 -3.62
C GLY A 160 -3.71 -19.13 -3.91
N LYS A 161 -2.81 -18.41 -4.59
CA LYS A 161 -1.47 -18.91 -4.94
C LYS A 161 -0.53 -19.05 -3.74
N LEU A 162 -0.85 -18.44 -2.61
CA LEU A 162 -0.03 -18.42 -1.41
C LEU A 162 -0.65 -19.36 -0.37
N GLU A 163 0.18 -19.88 0.52
CA GLU A 163 -0.27 -20.71 1.65
C GLU A 163 -1.33 -19.97 2.49
N GLY A 164 -2.36 -20.70 2.92
CA GLY A 164 -3.54 -20.23 3.65
C GLY A 164 -3.83 -21.10 4.85
#